data_AF-A0A1I5LVF0-F1
#
_entry.id   AF-A0A1I5LVF0-F1
#
_cell.length_a   1.000
_cell.length_b   1.000
_cell.length_c   1.000
_cell.angle_alpha   90.00
_cell.angle_beta   90.00
_cell.angle_gamma   90.00
#
_symmetry.space_group_name_H-M   'P 1'
#
loop_
_entity.id
_entity.type
_entity.pdbx_description
1 polymer ?
#
loop_
_entity_poly.entity_id
_entity_poly.type
_entity_poly.pdbx_seq_one_letter_code
_entity_poly.pdbx_strand_id
1 'polypeptide(L)'
;MKTINKIYTSKSELEKFVNDNHLKEKNILLQIFTGICDFDYISTLVNDIKTIIPNVKIIGTTTSGEIIGDITTNRATVLSFTIFEKTNIETYGTKIAKNSKYTAQKLINQFENFKHPKVIISFADGLHINGEEYINRFVEYDSNIIVAGGLAADNEQFQNTIVFTENEIFLDGAVAALLFNDELEVITKASFGWVSIGETMTITSSMKNIVYEIDGRKAVDIYAKYLGSDIAKQLPKTGIEFPLLVKRSGQFIPRAVVGKNSDGSLIFAGNLNEGEKVTFGYGNIEAIVEYSDKIAKSQELYVCDSIFIYSCMARKALLRKSINLELSPLNKIAPISGFFTYGEFYTNKGLNNIGLLNQTMTILGLSENNHIKKDKTEINTCHKNISENQTLKALTHLISVTSRELDSYKNRLEERVKEATLEIKELNKELEDTQKEIVFTLGLISEGRSNETGKHIKRVAEYSKLLALYYGLNNDEAELLKQATPMHDIGKIAIPDSILNKPGKLTKDEFELMKKHAEYGYQMINKSNRALLKAAAIIAYEHHEKFDGTGYPRGLKGYEIHIYGRIVALADVFDALSTKRCYKDAWSDDKIKELIINERGKHFDPKLTDIMLEHYDEFVTIRENILDPDS
;
A
#
# COMPACT_ATOMS: atom_id res chain seq x y z
N MET A 1 -27.11 -33.98 -24.64
CA MET A 1 -25.82 -34.25 -23.94
C MET A 1 -25.99 -35.26 -22.80
N LYS A 2 -25.03 -36.18 -22.62
CA LYS A 2 -25.02 -37.14 -21.48
C LYS A 2 -23.59 -37.47 -21.06
N THR A 3 -23.29 -37.46 -19.76
CA THR A 3 -22.00 -37.89 -19.21
C THR A 3 -22.12 -39.18 -18.41
N ILE A 4 -21.18 -40.10 -18.63
CA ILE A 4 -21.10 -41.38 -17.92
C ILE A 4 -19.64 -41.62 -17.53
N ASN A 5 -19.42 -41.97 -16.26
CA ASN A 5 -18.08 -42.12 -15.69
C ASN A 5 -17.83 -43.58 -15.27
N LYS A 6 -16.59 -44.07 -15.43
CA LYS A 6 -16.15 -45.39 -14.94
C LYS A 6 -14.70 -45.35 -14.50
N ILE A 7 -14.35 -46.15 -13.49
CA ILE A 7 -12.96 -46.45 -13.15
C ILE A 7 -12.47 -47.56 -14.09
N TYR A 8 -11.36 -47.29 -14.79
CA TYR A 8 -10.70 -48.27 -15.65
C TYR A 8 -10.03 -49.36 -14.83
N THR A 9 -10.29 -50.61 -15.21
CA THR A 9 -9.81 -51.83 -14.54
C THR A 9 -9.09 -52.73 -15.55
N SER A 10 -9.70 -52.97 -16.71
CA SER A 10 -9.13 -53.75 -17.81
C SER A 10 -9.79 -53.41 -19.15
N LYS A 11 -9.12 -53.77 -20.25
CA LYS A 11 -9.65 -53.65 -21.61
C LYS A 11 -10.98 -54.37 -21.83
N SER A 12 -11.11 -55.61 -21.35
CA SER A 12 -12.33 -56.41 -21.49
C SER A 12 -13.54 -55.77 -20.78
N GLU A 13 -13.32 -55.23 -19.58
CA GLU A 13 -14.37 -54.50 -18.88
C GLU A 13 -14.73 -53.18 -19.56
N LEU A 14 -13.76 -52.51 -20.17
CA LEU A 14 -14.00 -51.31 -20.97
C LEU A 14 -14.83 -51.62 -22.22
N GLU A 15 -14.51 -52.69 -22.95
CA GLU A 15 -15.28 -53.15 -24.11
C GLU A 15 -16.73 -53.44 -23.74
N LYS A 16 -16.93 -54.19 -22.65
CA LYS A 16 -18.27 -54.47 -22.13
C LYS A 16 -19.02 -53.18 -21.82
N PHE A 17 -18.40 -52.27 -21.08
CA PHE A 17 -19.01 -50.99 -20.71
C PHE A 17 -19.39 -50.12 -21.92
N VAL A 18 -18.53 -50.09 -22.95
CA VAL A 18 -18.77 -49.37 -24.21
C VAL A 18 -19.96 -49.95 -24.96
N ASN A 19 -20.07 -51.27 -25.03
CA ASN A 19 -21.18 -51.94 -25.69
C ASN A 19 -22.50 -51.73 -24.91
N ASP A 20 -22.49 -51.92 -23.59
CA ASP A 20 -23.66 -51.77 -22.72
C ASP A 20 -24.24 -50.35 -22.74
N ASN A 21 -23.41 -49.32 -22.97
CA ASN A 21 -23.83 -47.92 -23.05
C ASN A 21 -23.98 -47.39 -24.48
N HIS A 22 -23.79 -48.25 -25.49
CA HIS A 22 -23.84 -47.91 -26.91
C HIS A 22 -22.97 -46.69 -27.24
N LEU A 23 -21.69 -46.69 -26.86
CA LEU A 23 -20.78 -45.55 -27.03
C LEU A 23 -20.10 -45.51 -28.41
N LYS A 24 -20.17 -46.58 -29.19
CA LYS A 24 -19.60 -46.62 -30.55
C LYS A 24 -20.32 -45.63 -31.47
N GLU A 25 -19.58 -45.02 -32.39
CA GLU A 25 -20.07 -44.10 -33.43
C GLU A 25 -20.70 -42.79 -32.92
N LYS A 26 -20.60 -42.51 -31.61
CA LYS A 26 -21.07 -41.25 -31.04
C LYS A 26 -19.96 -40.20 -31.03
N ASN A 27 -20.38 -38.93 -31.05
CA ASN A 27 -19.50 -37.79 -30.85
C ASN A 27 -19.16 -37.65 -29.35
N ILE A 28 -17.97 -38.10 -28.97
CA ILE A 28 -17.56 -38.26 -27.56
C ILE A 28 -16.28 -37.47 -27.29
N LEU A 29 -16.32 -36.64 -26.26
CA LEU A 29 -15.13 -36.20 -25.53
C LEU A 29 -14.90 -37.15 -24.36
N LEU A 30 -13.74 -37.81 -24.36
CA LEU A 30 -13.27 -38.61 -23.25
C LEU A 30 -12.20 -37.85 -22.47
N GLN A 31 -12.54 -37.43 -21.25
CA GLN A 31 -11.58 -36.91 -20.30
C GLN A 31 -11.03 -38.06 -19.45
N ILE A 32 -9.70 -38.19 -19.39
CA ILE A 32 -9.00 -39.25 -18.67
C ILE A 32 -8.20 -38.65 -17.51
N PHE A 33 -8.52 -39.06 -16.30
CA PHE A 33 -7.85 -38.64 -15.07
C PHE A 33 -7.14 -39.85 -14.48
N THR A 34 -5.81 -39.84 -14.41
CA THR A 34 -5.07 -40.99 -13.88
C THR A 34 -4.09 -40.60 -12.78
N GLY A 35 -4.09 -41.35 -11.69
CA GLY A 35 -3.06 -41.26 -10.66
C GLY A 35 -1.86 -42.16 -10.95
N ILE A 36 -1.83 -42.84 -12.11
CA ILE A 36 -0.71 -43.67 -12.56
C ILE A 36 0.16 -42.83 -13.49
N CYS A 37 1.24 -42.28 -12.95
CA CYS A 37 2.21 -41.48 -13.71
C CYS A 37 3.23 -42.39 -14.39
N ASP A 38 2.78 -43.12 -15.42
CA ASP A 38 3.61 -44.06 -16.19
C ASP A 38 3.27 -43.96 -17.69
N PHE A 39 4.30 -43.75 -18.51
CA PHE A 39 4.13 -43.52 -19.95
C PHE A 39 3.59 -44.76 -20.68
N ASP A 40 4.11 -45.94 -20.36
CA ASP A 40 3.76 -47.19 -21.05
C ASP A 40 2.32 -47.61 -20.72
N TYR A 41 1.91 -47.43 -19.48
CA TYR A 41 0.53 -47.60 -19.04
C TYR A 41 -0.43 -46.67 -19.81
N ILE A 42 -0.14 -45.36 -19.87
CA ILE A 42 -0.98 -44.38 -20.57
C ILE A 42 -1.03 -44.68 -22.07
N SER A 43 0.12 -45.02 -22.67
CA SER A 43 0.21 -45.40 -24.09
C SER A 43 -0.66 -46.61 -24.40
N THR A 44 -0.59 -47.65 -23.56
CA THR A 44 -1.42 -48.86 -23.69
C THR A 44 -2.90 -48.50 -23.55
N LEU A 45 -3.27 -47.70 -22.55
CA LEU A 45 -4.64 -47.27 -22.30
C LEU A 45 -5.24 -46.51 -23.49
N VAL A 46 -4.51 -45.52 -24.03
CA VAL A 46 -4.96 -44.72 -25.19
C VAL A 46 -5.14 -45.61 -26.43
N ASN A 47 -4.21 -46.52 -26.68
CA ASN A 47 -4.31 -47.46 -27.80
C ASN A 47 -5.50 -48.41 -27.67
N ASP A 48 -5.75 -48.94 -26.47
CA ASP A 48 -6.91 -49.78 -26.19
C ASP A 48 -8.21 -49.02 -26.43
N ILE A 49 -8.33 -47.79 -25.92
CA ILE A 49 -9.51 -46.95 -26.12
C ILE A 49 -9.74 -46.66 -27.61
N LYS A 50 -8.71 -46.30 -28.37
CA LYS A 50 -8.83 -46.04 -29.82
C LYS A 50 -9.25 -47.28 -30.60
N THR A 51 -8.83 -48.46 -30.15
CA THR A 51 -9.26 -49.72 -30.78
C THR A 51 -10.76 -49.97 -30.53
N ILE A 52 -11.25 -49.63 -29.34
CA ILE A 52 -12.64 -49.88 -28.93
C ILE A 52 -13.60 -48.81 -29.46
N ILE A 53 -13.17 -47.55 -29.51
CA ILE A 53 -13.91 -46.37 -29.98
C ILE A 53 -13.02 -45.54 -30.93
N PRO A 54 -12.98 -45.85 -32.24
CA PRO A 54 -12.02 -45.22 -33.16
C PRO A 54 -12.12 -43.70 -33.32
N ASN A 55 -13.32 -43.12 -33.17
CA ASN A 55 -13.58 -41.68 -33.40
C ASN A 55 -13.66 -40.85 -32.12
N VAL A 56 -13.17 -41.38 -30.99
CA VAL A 56 -13.19 -40.65 -29.71
C VAL A 56 -12.15 -39.54 -29.69
N LYS A 57 -12.53 -38.37 -29.19
CA LYS A 57 -11.61 -37.26 -28.90
C LYS A 57 -11.14 -37.40 -27.45
N ILE A 58 -9.83 -37.45 -27.22
CA ILE A 58 -9.28 -37.69 -25.88
C ILE A 58 -8.51 -36.47 -25.41
N ILE A 59 -8.73 -36.11 -24.15
CA ILE A 59 -7.81 -35.26 -23.40
C ILE A 59 -7.56 -35.92 -22.05
N GLY A 60 -6.31 -36.05 -21.64
CA GLY A 60 -5.94 -36.75 -20.42
C GLY A 60 -4.81 -36.11 -19.66
N THR A 61 -4.76 -36.41 -18.36
CA THR A 61 -3.78 -35.84 -17.43
C THR A 61 -3.49 -36.80 -16.28
N THR A 62 -2.27 -36.73 -15.77
CA THR A 62 -1.93 -37.27 -14.45
C THR A 62 -2.45 -36.36 -13.34
N THR A 63 -2.71 -36.92 -12.16
CA THR A 63 -3.43 -36.23 -11.09
C THR A 63 -2.84 -36.43 -9.69
N SER A 64 -3.34 -35.64 -8.74
CA SER A 64 -3.15 -35.84 -7.29
C SER A 64 -4.38 -36.54 -6.66
N GLY A 65 -5.09 -37.33 -7.46
CA GLY A 65 -6.32 -38.03 -7.11
C GLY A 65 -7.45 -37.68 -8.06
N GLU A 66 -8.40 -38.59 -8.18
CA GLU A 66 -9.46 -38.52 -9.18
C GLU A 66 -10.82 -38.36 -8.50
N ILE A 67 -11.75 -37.68 -9.18
CA ILE A 67 -13.11 -37.43 -8.71
C ILE A 67 -14.06 -38.18 -9.64
N ILE A 68 -14.93 -39.01 -9.07
CA ILE A 68 -16.00 -39.72 -9.80
C ILE A 68 -17.25 -39.76 -8.92
N GLY A 69 -18.28 -39.01 -9.31
CA GLY A 69 -19.41 -38.80 -8.41
C GLY A 69 -18.96 -38.14 -7.10
N ASP A 70 -19.58 -38.50 -5.99
CA ASP A 70 -19.25 -37.98 -4.65
C ASP A 70 -18.10 -38.71 -3.95
N ILE A 71 -17.36 -39.56 -4.69
CA ILE A 71 -16.17 -40.26 -4.18
C ILE A 71 -14.89 -39.76 -4.84
N THR A 72 -13.80 -39.90 -4.09
CA THR A 72 -12.44 -39.61 -4.56
C THR A 72 -11.58 -40.85 -4.48
N THR A 73 -10.72 -41.06 -5.48
CA THR A 73 -9.76 -42.16 -5.52
C THR A 73 -8.32 -41.66 -5.42
N ASN A 74 -7.42 -42.59 -5.11
CA ASN A 74 -5.98 -42.38 -5.16
C ASN A 74 -5.38 -43.44 -6.10
N ARG A 75 -4.59 -43.02 -7.09
CA ARG A 75 -3.90 -43.94 -8.02
C ARG A 75 -4.84 -44.81 -8.85
N ALA A 76 -6.04 -44.32 -9.16
CA ALA A 76 -6.93 -44.97 -10.11
C ALA A 76 -6.88 -44.25 -11.47
N THR A 77 -7.55 -44.82 -12.46
CA THR A 77 -7.81 -44.14 -13.74
C THR A 77 -9.31 -43.99 -13.92
N VAL A 78 -9.79 -42.75 -13.93
CA VAL A 78 -11.19 -42.39 -14.17
C VAL A 78 -11.36 -41.98 -15.63
N LEU A 79 -12.33 -42.61 -16.29
CA LEU A 79 -12.76 -42.33 -17.64
C LEU A 79 -14.11 -41.60 -17.60
N SER A 80 -14.14 -40.36 -18.09
CA SER A 80 -15.35 -39.55 -18.18
C SER A 80 -15.78 -39.39 -19.64
N PHE A 81 -16.82 -40.11 -20.04
CA PHE A 81 -17.37 -40.08 -21.39
C PHE A 81 -18.47 -39.04 -21.47
N THR A 82 -18.24 -37.95 -22.20
CA THR A 82 -19.26 -36.93 -22.47
C THR A 82 -19.71 -37.04 -23.91
N ILE A 83 -20.99 -37.38 -24.09
CA ILE A 83 -21.64 -37.57 -25.38
C ILE A 83 -22.35 -36.27 -25.76
N PHE A 84 -21.98 -35.70 -26.90
CA PHE A 84 -22.58 -34.49 -27.44
C PHE A 84 -23.45 -34.80 -28.66
N GLU A 85 -24.61 -34.14 -28.74
CA GLU A 85 -25.54 -34.28 -29.87
C GLU A 85 -25.37 -33.16 -30.90
N LYS A 86 -25.05 -31.94 -30.44
CA LYS A 86 -24.97 -30.73 -31.26
C LYS A 86 -23.58 -30.09 -31.28
N THR A 87 -22.75 -30.41 -30.29
CA THR A 87 -21.46 -29.74 -30.06
C THR A 87 -20.33 -30.44 -30.79
N ASN A 88 -19.62 -29.73 -31.68
CA ASN A 88 -18.43 -30.27 -32.33
C ASN A 88 -17.20 -30.19 -31.40
N ILE A 89 -16.30 -31.17 -31.49
CA ILE A 89 -15.19 -31.36 -30.56
C ILE A 89 -13.88 -31.47 -31.35
N GLU A 90 -12.89 -30.67 -30.97
CA GLU A 90 -11.51 -30.86 -31.44
C GLU A 90 -10.54 -30.92 -30.27
N THR A 91 -9.45 -31.65 -30.46
CA THR A 91 -8.39 -31.84 -29.45
C THR A 91 -7.04 -31.48 -30.06
N TYR A 92 -6.25 -30.72 -29.30
CA TYR A 92 -4.91 -30.28 -29.69
C TYR A 92 -3.92 -30.50 -28.57
N GLY A 93 -2.66 -30.69 -28.94
CA GLY A 93 -1.55 -30.84 -28.02
C GLY A 93 -0.33 -30.06 -28.50
N THR A 94 0.55 -29.70 -27.57
CA THR A 94 1.88 -29.19 -27.88
C THR A 94 2.84 -29.50 -26.74
N LYS A 95 4.11 -29.74 -27.09
CA LYS A 95 5.21 -29.61 -26.15
C LYS A 95 5.38 -28.18 -25.67
N ILE A 96 5.98 -28.03 -24.49
CA ILE A 96 6.43 -26.74 -23.96
C ILE A 96 7.30 -26.03 -24.99
N ALA A 97 7.04 -24.75 -25.15
CA ALA A 97 7.80 -23.89 -26.04
C ALA A 97 8.67 -22.92 -25.22
N LYS A 98 9.11 -21.80 -25.81
CA LYS A 98 10.06 -20.87 -25.16
C LYS A 98 9.67 -20.43 -23.74
N ASN A 99 8.37 -20.28 -23.48
CA ASN A 99 7.79 -19.99 -22.17
C ASN A 99 6.31 -20.38 -22.15
N SER A 100 5.68 -20.35 -20.97
CA SER A 100 4.28 -20.72 -20.74
C SER A 100 3.29 -19.96 -21.63
N LYS A 101 3.48 -18.64 -21.80
CA LYS A 101 2.67 -17.80 -22.69
C LYS A 101 2.76 -18.26 -24.15
N TYR A 102 3.97 -18.59 -24.62
CA TYR A 102 4.19 -19.05 -25.99
C TYR A 102 3.72 -20.50 -26.21
N THR A 103 3.73 -21.34 -25.18
CA THR A 103 3.09 -22.67 -25.20
C THR A 103 1.58 -22.53 -25.46
N ALA A 104 0.89 -21.65 -24.72
CA ALA A 104 -0.52 -21.35 -24.97
C ALA A 104 -0.76 -20.77 -26.37
N GLN A 105 0.07 -19.83 -26.82
CA GLN A 105 0.00 -19.28 -28.18
C GLN A 105 0.09 -20.40 -29.24
N LYS A 106 1.00 -21.36 -29.06
CA LYS A 106 1.17 -22.46 -30.02
C LYS A 106 -0.05 -23.38 -30.09
N LEU A 107 -0.81 -23.53 -29.00
CA LEU A 107 -2.13 -24.19 -29.07
C LEU A 107 -3.12 -23.32 -29.84
N ILE A 108 -3.19 -22.02 -29.54
CA ILE A 108 -4.11 -21.07 -30.19
C ILE A 108 -3.90 -21.04 -31.71
N ASN A 109 -2.66 -21.02 -32.18
CA ASN A 109 -2.33 -21.03 -33.61
C ASN A 109 -2.89 -22.25 -34.36
N GLN A 110 -3.14 -23.37 -33.66
CA GLN A 110 -3.69 -24.57 -34.29
C GLN A 110 -5.18 -24.44 -34.61
N PHE A 111 -5.89 -23.48 -33.99
CA PHE A 111 -7.33 -23.34 -34.17
C PHE A 111 -7.83 -21.91 -34.47
N GLU A 112 -7.01 -20.87 -34.33
CA GLU A 112 -7.43 -19.46 -34.45
C GLU A 112 -8.04 -19.10 -35.81
N ASN A 113 -7.72 -19.85 -36.88
CA ASN A 113 -8.17 -19.58 -38.24
C ASN A 113 -9.52 -20.24 -38.62
N PHE A 114 -10.18 -20.96 -37.71
CA PHE A 114 -11.39 -21.73 -38.05
C PHE A 114 -12.67 -21.09 -37.50
N LYS A 115 -13.01 -21.39 -36.24
CA LYS A 115 -14.17 -20.85 -35.52
C LYS A 115 -13.75 -20.60 -34.07
N HIS A 116 -14.36 -19.61 -33.42
CA HIS A 116 -14.12 -19.39 -31.99
C HIS A 116 -14.81 -20.49 -31.17
N PRO A 117 -14.08 -21.24 -30.32
CA PRO A 117 -14.71 -22.22 -29.43
C PRO A 117 -15.56 -21.50 -28.38
N LYS A 118 -16.63 -22.15 -27.93
CA LYS A 118 -17.43 -21.66 -26.78
C LYS A 118 -16.69 -21.91 -25.47
N VAL A 119 -16.00 -23.06 -25.38
CA VAL A 119 -15.26 -23.52 -24.20
C VAL A 119 -13.96 -24.19 -24.64
N ILE A 120 -12.89 -23.96 -23.88
CA ILE A 120 -11.62 -24.66 -23.95
C ILE A 120 -11.40 -25.38 -22.61
N ILE A 121 -11.38 -26.71 -22.63
CA ILE A 121 -10.94 -27.51 -21.50
C ILE A 121 -9.46 -27.82 -21.70
N SER A 122 -8.57 -27.37 -20.82
CA SER A 122 -7.13 -27.53 -21.01
C SER A 122 -6.42 -28.11 -19.79
N PHE A 123 -5.49 -29.03 -20.06
CA PHE A 123 -4.56 -29.57 -19.07
C PHE A 123 -3.13 -29.26 -19.50
N ALA A 124 -2.29 -28.86 -18.56
CA ALA A 124 -0.91 -28.47 -18.81
C ALA A 124 0.01 -29.07 -17.75
N ASP A 125 1.28 -29.32 -18.11
CA ASP A 125 2.29 -29.81 -17.18
C ASP A 125 2.36 -28.95 -15.91
N GLY A 126 2.26 -29.58 -14.75
CA GLY A 126 2.22 -28.87 -13.47
C GLY A 126 3.57 -28.46 -12.89
N LEU A 127 4.69 -28.85 -13.51
CA LEU A 127 6.03 -28.58 -12.98
C LEU A 127 6.76 -27.48 -13.74
N HIS A 128 6.63 -27.42 -15.06
CA HIS A 128 7.40 -26.48 -15.87
C HIS A 128 6.56 -25.36 -16.50
N ILE A 129 5.22 -25.46 -16.48
CA ILE A 129 4.34 -24.39 -16.97
C ILE A 129 3.90 -23.47 -15.83
N ASN A 130 4.17 -22.17 -15.99
CA ASN A 130 3.51 -21.13 -15.20
C ASN A 130 2.05 -21.00 -15.67
N GLY A 131 1.13 -21.56 -14.88
CA GLY A 131 -0.29 -21.61 -15.23
C GLY A 131 -0.95 -20.24 -15.42
N GLU A 132 -0.48 -19.18 -14.76
CA GLU A 132 -1.04 -17.83 -14.88
C GLU A 132 -0.65 -17.20 -16.22
N GLU A 133 0.61 -17.29 -16.62
CA GLU A 133 1.04 -16.85 -17.96
C GLU A 133 0.37 -17.66 -19.08
N TYR A 134 0.18 -18.97 -18.86
CA TYR A 134 -0.47 -19.87 -19.80
C TYR A 134 -1.94 -19.49 -20.04
N ILE A 135 -2.74 -19.39 -18.97
CA ILE A 135 -4.17 -19.08 -19.12
C ILE A 135 -4.43 -17.64 -19.56
N ASN A 136 -3.63 -16.67 -19.08
CA ASN A 136 -3.77 -15.28 -19.47
C ASN A 136 -3.61 -15.10 -20.99
N ARG A 137 -2.80 -15.94 -21.64
CA ARG A 137 -2.70 -15.91 -23.11
C ARG A 137 -4.02 -16.24 -23.80
N PHE A 138 -4.81 -17.19 -23.30
CA PHE A 138 -6.13 -17.46 -23.88
C PHE A 138 -7.09 -16.27 -23.67
N VAL A 139 -7.06 -15.63 -22.49
CA VAL A 139 -7.86 -14.44 -22.21
C VAL A 139 -7.43 -13.25 -23.08
N GLU A 140 -6.14 -13.09 -23.37
CA GLU A 140 -5.61 -12.10 -24.32
C GLU A 140 -6.05 -12.38 -25.77
N TYR A 141 -6.25 -13.65 -26.15
CA TYR A 141 -6.74 -14.03 -27.47
C TYR A 141 -8.23 -13.69 -27.62
N ASP A 142 -9.02 -14.01 -26.62
CA ASP A 142 -10.44 -13.69 -26.59
C ASP A 142 -10.89 -13.47 -25.14
N SER A 143 -11.24 -12.22 -24.80
CA SER A 143 -11.66 -11.86 -23.45
C SER A 143 -13.02 -12.44 -23.04
N ASN A 144 -13.73 -13.14 -23.94
CA ASN A 144 -14.99 -13.81 -23.64
C ASN A 144 -14.87 -15.34 -23.62
N ILE A 145 -13.67 -15.87 -23.91
CA ILE A 145 -13.46 -17.31 -23.95
C ILE A 145 -13.56 -17.91 -22.55
N ILE A 146 -14.23 -19.05 -22.46
CA ILE A 146 -14.27 -19.84 -21.23
C ILE A 146 -13.16 -20.90 -21.31
N VAL A 147 -12.14 -20.74 -20.47
CA VAL A 147 -11.12 -21.74 -20.19
C VAL A 147 -11.38 -22.37 -18.82
N ALA A 148 -11.38 -23.71 -18.80
CA ALA A 148 -11.48 -24.53 -17.59
C ALA A 148 -10.45 -25.66 -17.63
N GLY A 149 -10.10 -26.21 -16.47
CA GLY A 149 -9.16 -27.32 -16.34
C GLY A 149 -8.12 -27.06 -15.26
N GLY A 150 -6.88 -27.46 -15.50
CA GLY A 150 -5.82 -27.22 -14.54
C GLY A 150 -4.48 -27.83 -14.87
N LEU A 151 -3.54 -27.62 -13.97
CA LEU A 151 -2.20 -28.17 -14.01
C LEU A 151 -2.20 -29.63 -13.57
N ALA A 152 -1.57 -30.47 -14.38
CA ALA A 152 -1.34 -31.88 -14.12
C ALA A 152 -0.58 -32.06 -12.79
N ALA A 153 -0.76 -33.23 -12.19
CA ALA A 153 -0.17 -33.55 -10.90
C ALA A 153 0.30 -35.00 -10.86
N ASP A 154 1.02 -35.37 -9.81
CA ASP A 154 1.67 -36.69 -9.70
C ASP A 154 1.62 -37.24 -8.29
N ASN A 155 0.42 -37.26 -7.69
CA ASN A 155 0.21 -37.69 -6.30
C ASN A 155 1.15 -37.01 -5.30
N GLU A 156 1.35 -35.70 -5.42
CA GLU A 156 2.14 -34.89 -4.47
C GLU A 156 3.64 -35.22 -4.49
N GLN A 157 4.15 -35.89 -5.53
CA GLN A 157 5.58 -36.22 -5.66
C GLN A 157 6.40 -35.06 -6.22
N PHE A 158 5.82 -34.24 -7.09
CA PHE A 158 6.45 -33.11 -7.77
C PHE A 158 7.71 -33.50 -8.57
N GLN A 159 7.66 -34.64 -9.26
CA GLN A 159 8.76 -35.20 -10.04
C GLN A 159 8.47 -35.21 -11.54
N ASN A 160 7.28 -35.66 -11.95
CA ASN A 160 6.94 -35.81 -13.35
C ASN A 160 5.43 -35.75 -13.55
N THR A 161 4.94 -34.99 -14.54
CA THR A 161 3.52 -34.97 -14.89
C THR A 161 3.33 -35.28 -16.36
N ILE A 162 2.19 -35.86 -16.72
CA ILE A 162 1.91 -36.29 -18.09
C ILE A 162 0.55 -35.75 -18.52
N VAL A 163 0.50 -35.14 -19.70
CA VAL A 163 -0.73 -34.75 -20.37
C VAL A 163 -0.78 -35.34 -21.77
N PHE A 164 -1.96 -35.64 -22.29
CA PHE A 164 -2.06 -36.38 -23.55
C PHE A 164 -3.37 -36.15 -24.28
N THR A 165 -3.34 -36.45 -25.57
CA THR A 165 -4.50 -36.52 -26.47
C THR A 165 -4.63 -37.93 -27.04
N GLU A 166 -5.58 -38.17 -27.95
CA GLU A 166 -5.64 -39.41 -28.70
C GLU A 166 -4.46 -39.60 -29.69
N ASN A 167 -3.70 -38.54 -29.97
CA ASN A 167 -2.64 -38.55 -30.98
C ASN A 167 -1.24 -38.58 -30.38
N GLU A 168 -1.02 -37.92 -29.24
CA GLU A 168 0.31 -37.76 -28.66
C GLU A 168 0.26 -37.66 -27.12
N ILE A 169 1.31 -38.18 -26.47
CA ILE A 169 1.54 -38.12 -25.03
C ILE A 169 2.73 -37.19 -24.78
N PHE A 170 2.55 -36.24 -23.86
CA PHE A 170 3.54 -35.22 -23.53
C PHE A 170 3.98 -35.37 -22.07
N LEU A 171 5.28 -35.52 -21.85
CA LEU A 171 5.92 -35.41 -20.53
C LEU A 171 6.15 -33.94 -20.12
N ASP A 172 6.11 -33.05 -21.10
CA ASP A 172 6.39 -31.62 -20.99
C ASP A 172 5.54 -30.85 -22.00
N GLY A 173 4.27 -30.62 -21.68
CA GLY A 173 3.35 -30.03 -22.66
C GLY A 173 2.03 -29.51 -22.11
N ALA A 174 1.15 -29.19 -23.03
CA ALA A 174 -0.22 -28.81 -22.76
C ALA A 174 -1.15 -29.36 -23.85
N VAL A 175 -2.36 -29.66 -23.43
CA VAL A 175 -3.43 -30.22 -24.27
C VAL A 175 -4.71 -29.44 -24.05
N ALA A 176 -5.56 -29.38 -25.08
CA ALA A 176 -6.81 -28.64 -25.06
C ALA A 176 -7.90 -29.36 -25.85
N ALA A 177 -9.10 -29.42 -25.30
CA ALA A 177 -10.32 -29.84 -25.96
C ALA A 177 -11.20 -28.61 -26.20
N LEU A 178 -11.56 -28.37 -27.44
CA LEU A 178 -12.34 -27.22 -27.90
C LEU A 178 -13.76 -27.65 -28.21
N LEU A 179 -14.73 -26.95 -27.64
CA LEU A 179 -16.15 -27.22 -27.82
C LEU A 179 -16.78 -26.11 -28.66
N PHE A 180 -17.29 -26.47 -29.83
CA PHE A 180 -17.90 -25.53 -30.78
C PHE A 180 -19.40 -25.73 -30.84
N ASN A 181 -20.13 -24.85 -30.15
CA ASN A 181 -21.57 -24.72 -30.23
C ASN A 181 -22.01 -23.41 -29.55
N ASP A 182 -22.66 -22.53 -30.30
CA ASP A 182 -23.07 -21.21 -29.80
C ASP A 182 -24.23 -21.32 -28.79
N GLU A 183 -25.05 -22.37 -28.91
CA GLU A 183 -26.17 -22.71 -28.02
C GLU A 183 -25.75 -23.54 -26.80
N LEU A 184 -24.48 -23.92 -26.67
CA LEU A 184 -24.00 -24.66 -25.49
C LEU A 184 -24.11 -23.74 -24.26
N GLU A 185 -24.89 -24.18 -23.28
CA GLU A 185 -24.99 -23.53 -21.98
C GLU A 185 -23.75 -23.89 -21.15
N VAL A 186 -23.09 -22.86 -20.64
CA VAL A 186 -21.82 -22.98 -19.92
C VAL A 186 -21.90 -22.21 -18.62
N ILE A 187 -21.69 -22.92 -17.51
CA ILE A 187 -21.72 -22.33 -16.17
C ILE A 187 -20.37 -22.56 -15.52
N THR A 188 -19.73 -21.47 -15.13
CA THR A 188 -18.46 -21.50 -14.39
C THR A 188 -18.69 -20.98 -12.98
N LYS A 189 -18.30 -21.77 -11.97
CA LYS A 189 -18.30 -21.35 -10.57
C LYS A 189 -16.96 -21.72 -9.93
N ALA A 190 -16.56 -20.98 -8.91
CA ALA A 190 -15.40 -21.30 -8.09
C ALA A 190 -15.83 -21.26 -6.62
N SER A 191 -15.47 -22.30 -5.86
CA SER A 191 -15.75 -22.42 -4.44
C SER A 191 -14.57 -21.93 -3.63
N PHE A 192 -14.68 -20.73 -3.07
CA PHE A 192 -13.68 -20.15 -2.19
C PHE A 192 -14.08 -20.42 -0.73
N GLY A 193 -13.12 -20.74 0.13
CA GLY A 193 -13.41 -21.05 1.55
C GLY A 193 -12.26 -20.73 2.50
N TRP A 194 -11.42 -19.79 2.10
CA TRP A 194 -10.32 -19.29 2.92
C TRP A 194 -10.76 -18.05 3.68
N VAL A 195 -10.42 -18.01 4.96
CA VAL A 195 -10.75 -16.89 5.85
C VAL A 195 -9.50 -16.08 6.11
N SER A 196 -9.59 -14.76 5.97
CA SER A 196 -8.49 -13.83 6.29
C SER A 196 -8.24 -13.77 7.78
N ILE A 197 -6.97 -13.72 8.17
CA ILE A 197 -6.52 -13.62 9.55
C ILE A 197 -5.31 -12.67 9.67
N GLY A 198 -5.33 -11.85 10.72
CA GLY A 198 -4.25 -10.91 11.02
C GLY A 198 -4.34 -9.61 10.21
N GLU A 199 -3.23 -8.87 10.22
CA GLU A 199 -3.13 -7.55 9.62
C GLU A 199 -3.09 -7.60 8.09
N THR A 200 -3.51 -6.51 7.47
CA THR A 200 -3.28 -6.30 6.03
C THR A 200 -1.88 -5.74 5.82
N MET A 201 -1.10 -6.43 5.01
CA MET A 201 0.27 -6.10 4.65
C MET A 201 0.36 -5.70 3.17
N THR A 202 1.49 -5.11 2.77
CA THR A 202 1.73 -4.67 1.39
C THR A 202 2.91 -5.43 0.80
N ILE A 203 2.76 -5.95 -0.41
CA ILE A 203 3.91 -6.45 -1.17
C ILE A 203 4.78 -5.26 -1.55
N THR A 204 6.00 -5.18 -1.02
CA THR A 204 6.92 -4.05 -1.28
C THR A 204 7.98 -4.37 -2.33
N SER A 205 8.30 -5.66 -2.54
CA SER A 205 9.14 -6.07 -3.66
C SER A 205 8.78 -7.46 -4.16
N SER A 206 8.54 -7.60 -5.46
CA SER A 206 8.27 -8.89 -6.11
C SER A 206 8.62 -8.91 -7.59
N MET A 207 8.88 -10.10 -8.10
CA MET A 207 9.02 -10.37 -9.53
C MET A 207 8.15 -11.58 -9.88
N LYS A 208 7.05 -11.33 -10.59
CA LYS A 208 6.05 -12.36 -10.94
C LYS A 208 5.49 -13.05 -9.68
N ASN A 209 5.80 -14.32 -9.49
CA ASN A 209 5.37 -15.13 -8.35
C ASN A 209 6.45 -15.25 -7.27
N ILE A 210 7.58 -14.56 -7.41
CA ILE A 210 8.63 -14.50 -6.39
C ILE A 210 8.47 -13.21 -5.61
N VAL A 211 8.18 -13.32 -4.31
CA VAL A 211 8.07 -12.17 -3.42
C VAL A 211 9.34 -12.08 -2.58
N TYR A 212 10.04 -10.95 -2.71
CA TYR A 212 11.24 -10.65 -1.95
C TYR A 212 10.87 -10.01 -0.63
N GLU A 213 9.98 -9.02 -0.65
CA GLU A 213 9.65 -8.22 0.53
C GLU A 213 8.15 -7.94 0.69
N ILE A 214 7.72 -7.92 1.96
CA ILE A 214 6.39 -7.55 2.41
C ILE A 214 6.58 -6.55 3.57
N ASP A 215 5.96 -5.37 3.45
CA ASP A 215 6.14 -4.22 4.35
C ASP A 215 7.62 -3.88 4.64
N GLY A 216 8.47 -3.95 3.61
CA GLY A 216 9.90 -3.64 3.70
C GLY A 216 10.73 -4.67 4.47
N ARG A 217 10.20 -5.88 4.69
CA ARG A 217 10.90 -7.01 5.33
C ARG A 217 10.92 -8.20 4.40
N LYS A 218 11.92 -9.08 4.51
CA LYS A 218 11.98 -10.30 3.71
C LYS A 218 10.73 -11.14 3.90
N ALA A 219 10.22 -11.71 2.81
CA ALA A 219 9.00 -12.52 2.83
C ALA A 219 9.06 -13.67 3.86
N VAL A 220 10.20 -14.37 3.97
CA VAL A 220 10.39 -15.42 4.98
C VAL A 220 10.34 -14.91 6.43
N ASP A 221 10.84 -13.69 6.68
CA ASP A 221 10.89 -13.10 8.02
C ASP A 221 9.49 -12.68 8.48
N ILE A 222 8.62 -12.33 7.54
CA ILE A 222 7.20 -12.05 7.80
C ILE A 222 6.49 -13.34 8.22
N TYR A 223 6.71 -14.44 7.52
CA TYR A 223 6.20 -15.76 7.94
C TYR A 223 6.74 -16.15 9.32
N ALA A 224 8.03 -15.93 9.59
CA ALA A 224 8.62 -16.21 10.90
C ALA A 224 8.04 -15.34 12.02
N LYS A 225 7.77 -14.06 11.73
CA LYS A 225 7.17 -13.11 12.69
C LYS A 225 5.76 -13.53 13.10
N TYR A 226 4.90 -13.88 12.14
CA TYR A 226 3.48 -14.13 12.39
C TYR A 226 3.15 -15.60 12.69
N LEU A 227 3.85 -16.54 12.08
CA LEU A 227 3.61 -17.99 12.26
C LEU A 227 4.65 -18.67 13.15
N GLY A 228 5.71 -17.95 13.55
CA GLY A 228 6.80 -18.50 14.35
C GLY A 228 7.94 -19.07 13.50
N SER A 229 9.15 -19.03 14.07
CA SER A 229 10.38 -19.42 13.38
C SER A 229 10.42 -20.89 12.98
N ASP A 230 9.80 -21.78 13.75
CA ASP A 230 9.76 -23.21 13.45
C ASP A 230 8.87 -23.52 12.24
N ILE A 231 7.75 -22.82 12.08
CA ILE A 231 6.91 -22.92 10.89
C ILE A 231 7.65 -22.38 9.66
N ALA A 232 8.34 -21.25 9.78
CA ALA A 232 9.10 -20.65 8.69
C ALA A 232 10.30 -21.51 8.22
N LYS A 233 10.89 -22.32 9.10
CA LYS A 233 11.93 -23.31 8.74
C LYS A 233 11.37 -24.46 7.90
N GLN A 234 10.09 -24.78 8.03
CA GLN A 234 9.42 -25.87 7.32
C GLN A 234 8.81 -25.46 5.97
N LEU A 235 8.93 -24.18 5.58
CA LEU A 235 8.54 -23.71 4.27
C LEU A 235 9.33 -24.46 3.16
N PRO A 236 8.68 -24.83 2.05
CA PRO A 236 7.33 -24.42 1.64
C PRO A 236 6.18 -25.29 2.18
N LYS A 237 6.45 -26.46 2.80
CA LYS A 237 5.41 -27.44 3.17
C LYS A 237 4.28 -26.87 4.04
N THR A 238 4.62 -26.04 5.03
CA THR A 238 3.66 -25.39 5.92
C THR A 238 2.99 -24.16 5.32
N GLY A 239 3.58 -23.55 4.28
CA GLY A 239 3.05 -22.33 3.65
C GLY A 239 1.84 -22.56 2.76
N ILE A 240 1.48 -23.83 2.55
CA ILE A 240 0.23 -24.26 1.90
C ILE A 240 -0.97 -24.04 2.83
N GLU A 241 -0.80 -24.22 4.14
CA GLU A 241 -1.86 -24.06 5.14
C GLU A 241 -2.16 -22.58 5.46
N PHE A 242 -1.19 -21.71 5.19
CA PHE A 242 -1.26 -20.27 5.46
C PHE A 242 -0.94 -19.44 4.20
N PRO A 243 -1.78 -19.49 3.15
CA PRO A 243 -1.56 -18.70 1.95
C PRO A 243 -1.69 -17.20 2.23
N LEU A 244 -1.12 -16.38 1.37
CA LEU A 244 -1.48 -14.96 1.31
C LEU A 244 -2.77 -14.80 0.50
N LEU A 245 -3.75 -14.11 1.04
CA LEU A 245 -4.99 -13.73 0.35
C LEU A 245 -4.81 -12.33 -0.24
N VAL A 246 -4.90 -12.22 -1.56
CA VAL A 246 -4.94 -10.94 -2.29
C VAL A 246 -6.36 -10.67 -2.76
N LYS A 247 -6.85 -9.44 -2.61
CA LYS A 247 -8.19 -9.08 -3.07
C LYS A 247 -8.13 -8.49 -4.48
N ARG A 248 -8.70 -9.19 -5.48
CA ARG A 248 -8.80 -8.74 -6.88
C ARG A 248 -10.25 -8.84 -7.34
N SER A 249 -10.76 -7.81 -8.02
CA SER A 249 -12.16 -7.76 -8.50
C SER A 249 -13.21 -8.09 -7.42
N GLY A 250 -12.95 -7.68 -6.17
CA GLY A 250 -13.83 -7.93 -5.02
C GLY A 250 -13.71 -9.32 -4.38
N GLN A 251 -12.98 -10.26 -4.97
CA GLN A 251 -12.79 -11.62 -4.44
C GLN A 251 -11.39 -11.81 -3.84
N PHE A 252 -11.32 -12.60 -2.76
CA PHE A 252 -10.05 -13.03 -2.21
C PHE A 252 -9.50 -14.22 -3.00
N ILE A 253 -8.28 -14.08 -3.48
CA ILE A 253 -7.56 -15.10 -4.23
C ILE A 253 -6.40 -15.57 -3.36
N PRO A 254 -6.38 -16.85 -2.94
CA PRO A 254 -5.28 -17.40 -2.15
C PRO A 254 -4.04 -17.67 -3.03
N ARG A 255 -2.87 -17.33 -2.49
CA ARG A 255 -1.55 -17.61 -3.05
C ARG A 255 -0.73 -18.35 -2.00
N ALA A 256 -0.61 -19.66 -2.18
CA ALA A 256 0.17 -20.52 -1.30
C ALA A 256 1.67 -20.41 -1.63
N VAL A 257 2.53 -20.59 -0.63
CA VAL A 257 3.97 -20.72 -0.83
C VAL A 257 4.26 -22.10 -1.40
N VAL A 258 4.94 -22.15 -2.54
CA VAL A 258 5.34 -23.39 -3.23
C VAL A 258 6.86 -23.56 -3.29
N GLY A 259 7.62 -22.52 -2.98
CA GLY A 259 9.08 -22.58 -2.93
C GLY A 259 9.69 -21.51 -2.03
N LYS A 260 10.96 -21.72 -1.68
CA LYS A 260 11.76 -20.80 -0.88
C LYS A 260 13.17 -20.75 -1.45
N ASN A 261 13.64 -19.55 -1.74
CA ASN A 261 14.99 -19.32 -2.25
C ASN A 261 15.98 -19.11 -1.09
N SER A 262 17.28 -19.23 -1.39
CA SER A 262 18.36 -19.06 -0.41
C SER A 262 18.50 -17.62 0.10
N ASP A 263 18.07 -16.63 -0.68
CA ASP A 263 18.07 -15.21 -0.31
C ASP A 263 16.96 -14.83 0.69
N GLY A 264 16.02 -15.74 0.94
CA GLY A 264 14.86 -15.55 1.81
C GLY A 264 13.58 -15.12 1.08
N SER A 265 13.61 -14.98 -0.24
CA SER A 265 12.41 -14.78 -1.05
C SER A 265 11.56 -16.05 -1.12
N LEU A 266 10.24 -15.87 -1.27
CA LEU A 266 9.27 -16.96 -1.33
C LEU A 266 8.64 -17.03 -2.72
N ILE A 267 8.50 -18.24 -3.25
CA ILE A 267 7.84 -18.51 -4.52
C ILE A 267 6.40 -18.89 -4.21
N PHE A 268 5.45 -18.21 -4.84
CA PHE A 268 4.02 -18.41 -4.67
C PHE A 268 3.42 -19.17 -5.86
N ALA A 269 2.28 -19.83 -5.63
CA ALA A 269 1.54 -20.60 -6.64
C ALA A 269 0.92 -19.73 -7.75
N GLY A 270 0.97 -18.41 -7.60
CA GLY A 270 0.60 -17.40 -8.59
C GLY A 270 1.23 -16.05 -8.24
N ASN A 271 1.10 -15.08 -9.13
CA ASN A 271 1.75 -13.79 -9.03
C ASN A 271 1.17 -12.93 -7.91
N LEU A 272 2.06 -12.19 -7.25
CA LEU A 272 1.77 -11.15 -6.26
C LEU A 272 2.58 -9.92 -6.66
N ASN A 273 1.92 -8.82 -7.00
CA ASN A 273 2.55 -7.62 -7.56
C ASN A 273 2.87 -6.59 -6.47
N GLU A 274 3.90 -5.79 -6.69
CA GLU A 274 4.23 -4.66 -5.82
C GLU A 274 3.04 -3.71 -5.66
N GLY A 275 2.81 -3.25 -4.42
CA GLY A 275 1.67 -2.43 -4.04
C GLY A 275 0.40 -3.19 -3.71
N GLU A 276 0.30 -4.49 -4.03
CA GLU A 276 -0.88 -5.28 -3.66
C GLU A 276 -0.99 -5.46 -2.15
N LYS A 277 -2.24 -5.39 -1.67
CA LYS A 277 -2.60 -5.64 -0.28
C LYS A 277 -2.91 -7.11 -0.07
N VAL A 278 -2.22 -7.72 0.89
CA VAL A 278 -2.32 -9.14 1.23
C VAL A 278 -2.56 -9.33 2.72
N THR A 279 -3.20 -10.43 3.09
CA THR A 279 -3.37 -10.86 4.48
C THR A 279 -3.16 -12.36 4.56
N PHE A 280 -2.84 -12.92 5.73
CA PHE A 280 -2.79 -14.37 5.85
C PHE A 280 -4.19 -14.96 5.70
N GLY A 281 -4.27 -16.14 5.09
CA GLY A 281 -5.48 -16.94 5.02
C GLY A 281 -5.30 -18.24 5.80
N TYR A 282 -6.39 -18.85 6.22
CA TYR A 282 -6.39 -20.23 6.67
C TYR A 282 -7.63 -20.96 6.13
N GLY A 283 -7.52 -22.28 5.98
CA GLY A 283 -8.59 -23.13 5.45
C GLY A 283 -9.59 -23.48 6.56
N ASN A 284 -10.86 -23.11 6.37
CA ASN A 284 -11.95 -23.43 7.30
C ASN A 284 -12.90 -24.43 6.62
N ILE A 285 -13.02 -25.65 7.17
CA ILE A 285 -13.78 -26.73 6.53
C ILE A 285 -15.26 -26.38 6.47
N GLU A 286 -15.82 -25.81 7.54
CA GLU A 286 -17.23 -25.41 7.61
C GLU A 286 -17.54 -24.34 6.55
N ALA A 287 -16.69 -23.32 6.42
CA ALA A 287 -16.83 -22.27 5.42
C ALA A 287 -16.73 -22.82 3.98
N ILE A 288 -15.80 -23.75 3.73
CA ILE A 288 -15.66 -24.45 2.43
C ILE A 288 -16.95 -25.21 2.07
N VAL A 289 -17.50 -25.96 3.03
CA VAL A 289 -18.72 -26.75 2.83
C VAL A 289 -19.93 -25.83 2.63
N GLU A 290 -20.08 -24.79 3.45
CA GLU A 290 -21.15 -23.80 3.30
C GLU A 290 -21.11 -23.08 1.94
N TYR A 291 -19.91 -22.74 1.46
CA TYR A 291 -19.76 -22.10 0.15
C TYR A 291 -20.19 -23.04 -0.98
N SER A 292 -19.83 -24.31 -0.87
CA SER A 292 -20.18 -25.33 -1.87
C SER A 292 -21.67 -25.65 -1.86
N ASP A 293 -22.30 -25.65 -0.68
CA ASP A 293 -23.76 -25.70 -0.54
C ASP A 293 -24.46 -24.53 -1.24
N LYS A 294 -23.95 -23.31 -1.07
CA LYS A 294 -24.49 -22.11 -1.75
C LYS A 294 -24.38 -22.24 -3.26
N ILE A 295 -23.25 -22.74 -3.76
CA ILE A 295 -23.08 -23.00 -5.20
C ILE A 295 -24.08 -24.05 -5.68
N ALA A 296 -24.22 -25.19 -5.00
CA ALA A 296 -25.14 -26.25 -5.40
C ALA A 296 -26.62 -25.81 -5.36
N LYS A 297 -26.97 -24.83 -4.52
CA LYS A 297 -28.30 -24.20 -4.46
C LYS A 297 -28.53 -23.13 -5.54
N SER A 298 -27.50 -22.76 -6.30
CA SER A 298 -27.61 -21.80 -7.41
C SER A 298 -28.46 -22.37 -8.54
N GLN A 299 -29.56 -21.68 -8.88
CA GLN A 299 -30.49 -22.13 -9.91
C GLN A 299 -29.84 -22.35 -11.28
N GLU A 300 -28.79 -21.59 -11.58
CA GLU A 300 -28.01 -21.74 -12.81
C GLU A 300 -27.54 -23.19 -13.01
N LEU A 301 -27.01 -23.87 -11.99
CA LEU A 301 -26.47 -25.22 -12.16
C LEU A 301 -27.52 -26.28 -12.51
N TYR A 302 -28.81 -26.01 -12.28
CA TYR A 302 -29.88 -26.98 -12.54
C TYR A 302 -30.19 -27.19 -14.03
N VAL A 303 -29.59 -26.41 -14.93
CA VAL A 303 -29.63 -26.71 -16.37
C VAL A 303 -28.55 -27.70 -16.81
N CYS A 304 -27.51 -27.92 -16.00
CA CYS A 304 -26.33 -28.71 -16.37
C CYS A 304 -26.67 -30.18 -16.61
N ASP A 305 -26.13 -30.75 -17.70
CA ASP A 305 -26.15 -32.18 -17.99
C ASP A 305 -24.87 -32.89 -17.52
N SER A 306 -23.79 -32.14 -17.32
CA SER A 306 -22.55 -32.61 -16.73
C SER A 306 -21.84 -31.50 -15.97
N ILE A 307 -21.09 -31.88 -14.95
CA ILE A 307 -20.27 -30.98 -14.15
C ILE A 307 -18.85 -31.55 -14.06
N PHE A 308 -17.86 -30.76 -14.48
CA PHE A 308 -16.44 -31.07 -14.27
C PHE A 308 -15.88 -30.28 -13.10
N ILE A 309 -15.10 -30.97 -12.26
CA ILE A 309 -14.53 -30.40 -11.05
C ILE A 309 -13.01 -30.45 -11.11
N TYR A 310 -12.37 -29.30 -11.02
CA TYR A 310 -10.92 -29.21 -10.89
C TYR A 310 -10.61 -28.57 -9.54
N SER A 311 -9.99 -29.34 -8.65
CA SER A 311 -9.80 -28.94 -7.24
C SER A 311 -8.33 -28.98 -6.85
N CYS A 312 -7.88 -28.07 -6.02
CA CYS A 312 -6.50 -28.07 -5.56
C CYS A 312 -6.19 -29.29 -4.68
N MET A 313 -5.02 -29.89 -4.85
CA MET A 313 -4.50 -30.96 -3.98
C MET A 313 -4.46 -30.56 -2.49
N ALA A 314 -4.15 -29.31 -2.18
CA ALA A 314 -4.12 -28.82 -0.81
C ALA A 314 -5.53 -28.76 -0.18
N ARG A 315 -6.56 -28.52 -0.99
CA ARG A 315 -7.96 -28.61 -0.55
C ARG A 315 -8.34 -30.04 -0.18
N LYS A 316 -7.87 -31.03 -0.94
CA LYS A 316 -8.00 -32.46 -0.59
C LYS A 316 -7.29 -32.79 0.72
N ALA A 317 -6.06 -32.32 0.90
CA ALA A 317 -5.28 -32.54 2.11
C ALA A 317 -5.95 -31.96 3.37
N LEU A 318 -6.62 -30.80 3.22
CA LEU A 318 -7.40 -30.15 4.27
C LEU A 318 -8.69 -30.92 4.59
N LEU A 319 -9.53 -31.21 3.59
CA LEU A 319 -10.84 -31.82 3.80
C LEU A 319 -10.76 -33.31 4.17
N ARG A 320 -9.74 -34.03 3.71
CA ARG A 320 -9.54 -35.46 3.96
C ARG A 320 -10.83 -36.27 3.75
N LYS A 321 -11.41 -36.81 4.83
CA LYS A 321 -12.63 -37.63 4.80
C LYS A 321 -13.90 -36.82 4.56
N SER A 322 -13.85 -35.50 4.69
CA SER A 322 -14.99 -34.58 4.55
C SER A 322 -15.18 -34.07 3.12
N ILE A 323 -14.34 -34.50 2.16
CA ILE A 323 -14.43 -34.02 0.77
C ILE A 323 -15.74 -34.37 0.09
N ASN A 324 -16.34 -35.50 0.47
CA ASN A 324 -17.65 -35.93 0.01
C ASN A 324 -18.76 -34.94 0.40
N LEU A 325 -18.61 -34.19 1.50
CA LEU A 325 -19.57 -33.15 1.89
C LEU A 325 -19.58 -31.99 0.90
N GLU A 326 -18.46 -31.75 0.23
CA GLU A 326 -18.32 -30.75 -0.82
C GLU A 326 -18.90 -31.23 -2.16
N LEU A 327 -18.67 -32.49 -2.50
CA LEU A 327 -19.02 -33.07 -3.81
C LEU A 327 -20.47 -33.55 -3.89
N SER A 328 -21.02 -34.10 -2.80
CA SER A 328 -22.35 -34.73 -2.77
C SER A 328 -23.50 -33.78 -3.19
N PRO A 329 -23.53 -32.50 -2.76
CA PRO A 329 -24.54 -31.56 -3.23
C PRO A 329 -24.53 -31.35 -4.75
N LEU A 330 -23.34 -31.32 -5.38
CA LEU A 330 -23.19 -31.14 -6.82
C LEU A 330 -23.53 -32.43 -7.60
N ASN A 331 -23.18 -33.60 -7.06
CA ASN A 331 -23.50 -34.90 -7.67
C ASN A 331 -25.01 -35.17 -7.78
N LYS A 332 -25.82 -34.52 -6.94
CA LYS A 332 -27.30 -34.58 -7.04
C LYS A 332 -27.85 -33.81 -8.24
N ILE A 333 -27.07 -32.88 -8.80
CA ILE A 333 -27.49 -32.01 -9.90
C ILE A 333 -27.23 -32.69 -11.26
N ALA A 334 -25.99 -33.12 -11.45
CA ALA A 334 -25.53 -33.78 -12.67
C ALA A 334 -24.35 -34.70 -12.35
N PRO A 335 -24.06 -35.70 -13.20
CA PRO A 335 -22.87 -36.53 -13.04
C PRO A 335 -21.61 -35.68 -12.95
N ILE A 336 -20.85 -35.88 -11.87
CA ILE A 336 -19.58 -35.18 -11.63
C ILE A 336 -18.37 -36.06 -11.90
N SER A 337 -17.33 -35.43 -12.46
CA SER A 337 -16.02 -36.05 -12.66
C SER A 337 -14.93 -34.99 -12.72
N GLY A 338 -13.70 -35.37 -12.42
CA GLY A 338 -12.60 -34.43 -12.44
C GLY A 338 -11.38 -34.94 -11.69
N PHE A 339 -10.53 -34.02 -11.22
CA PHE A 339 -9.29 -34.40 -10.56
C PHE A 339 -8.73 -33.33 -9.62
N PHE A 340 -7.76 -33.76 -8.82
CA PHE A 340 -6.98 -32.88 -7.96
C PHE A 340 -5.72 -32.38 -8.67
N THR A 341 -5.58 -31.06 -8.75
CA THR A 341 -4.63 -30.35 -9.62
C THR A 341 -3.55 -29.60 -8.81
N TYR A 342 -2.49 -29.15 -9.48
CA TYR A 342 -1.50 -28.21 -8.92
C TYR A 342 -1.88 -26.74 -9.11
N GLY A 343 -2.94 -26.46 -9.85
CA GLY A 343 -3.51 -25.13 -10.05
C GLY A 343 -4.67 -25.19 -11.03
N GLU A 344 -5.73 -24.45 -10.74
CA GLU A 344 -6.99 -24.57 -11.46
C GLU A 344 -7.12 -23.45 -12.50
N PHE A 345 -7.41 -23.81 -13.75
CA PHE A 345 -7.73 -22.85 -14.80
C PHE A 345 -9.20 -22.47 -14.70
N TYR A 346 -9.49 -21.18 -14.54
CA TYR A 346 -10.85 -20.71 -14.35
C TYR A 346 -11.07 -19.31 -14.88
N THR A 347 -11.99 -19.17 -15.82
CA THR A 347 -12.47 -17.89 -16.37
C THR A 347 -13.99 -17.78 -16.15
N ASN A 348 -14.54 -16.56 -16.10
CA ASN A 348 -15.98 -16.33 -15.90
C ASN A 348 -16.46 -15.07 -16.63
N LYS A 349 -17.54 -15.20 -17.42
CA LYS A 349 -18.21 -14.11 -18.13
C LYS A 349 -18.88 -13.15 -17.14
N GLY A 350 -18.16 -12.09 -16.74
CA GLY A 350 -18.72 -10.99 -15.93
C GLY A 350 -17.81 -10.43 -14.84
N LEU A 351 -16.67 -11.07 -14.55
CA LEU A 351 -15.72 -10.64 -13.51
C LEU A 351 -14.33 -10.31 -14.09
N ASN A 352 -14.25 -9.54 -15.18
CA ASN A 352 -12.99 -9.15 -15.87
C ASN A 352 -11.93 -10.27 -15.86
N ASN A 353 -12.40 -11.46 -16.26
CA ASN A 353 -11.82 -12.79 -16.41
C ASN A 353 -10.68 -13.23 -15.49
N ILE A 354 -11.05 -14.06 -14.52
CA ILE A 354 -10.12 -14.77 -13.63
C ILE A 354 -9.25 -15.75 -14.46
N GLY A 355 -8.02 -15.99 -13.98
CA GLY A 355 -6.98 -16.80 -14.64
C GLY A 355 -6.64 -18.08 -13.87
N LEU A 356 -5.46 -18.14 -13.26
CA LEU A 356 -5.01 -19.27 -12.43
C LEU A 356 -5.50 -19.09 -10.98
N LEU A 357 -6.27 -20.07 -10.51
CA LEU A 357 -6.66 -20.21 -9.12
C LEU A 357 -5.81 -21.29 -8.43
N ASN A 358 -5.67 -21.15 -7.12
CA ASN A 358 -5.04 -22.15 -6.25
C ASN A 358 -5.93 -22.34 -5.04
N GLN A 359 -5.73 -23.43 -4.29
CA GLN A 359 -6.45 -23.70 -3.05
C GLN A 359 -7.98 -23.66 -3.19
N THR A 360 -8.48 -23.81 -4.42
CA THR A 360 -9.87 -23.58 -4.80
C THR A 360 -10.42 -24.85 -5.43
N MET A 361 -11.76 -24.96 -5.48
CA MET A 361 -12.44 -25.92 -6.34
C MET A 361 -13.17 -25.14 -7.42
N THR A 362 -12.91 -25.48 -8.69
CA THR A 362 -13.55 -24.85 -9.84
C THR A 362 -14.52 -25.84 -10.49
N ILE A 363 -15.60 -25.30 -11.02
CA ILE A 363 -16.74 -26.03 -11.56
C ILE A 363 -16.99 -25.54 -12.98
N LEU A 364 -17.02 -26.48 -13.91
CA LEU A 364 -17.48 -26.28 -15.29
C LEU A 364 -18.73 -27.12 -15.51
N GLY A 365 -19.89 -26.47 -15.51
CA GLY A 365 -21.17 -27.07 -15.89
C GLY A 365 -21.46 -26.87 -17.37
N LEU A 366 -21.86 -27.94 -18.07
CA LEU A 366 -22.21 -27.91 -19.49
C LEU A 366 -23.61 -28.48 -19.73
N SER A 367 -24.33 -27.92 -20.69
CA SER A 367 -25.60 -28.47 -21.17
C SER A 367 -25.90 -28.09 -22.63
N GLU A 368 -26.46 -29.03 -23.40
CA GLU A 368 -27.03 -28.75 -24.73
C GLU A 368 -28.54 -28.45 -24.66
N ASN A 369 -29.08 -28.40 -23.45
CA ASN A 369 -30.48 -28.16 -23.14
C ASN A 369 -30.63 -26.88 -22.32
N ASN A 370 -31.61 -26.05 -22.66
CA ASN A 370 -31.79 -24.72 -22.05
C ASN A 370 -32.95 -24.72 -21.04
N HIS A 371 -33.37 -25.90 -20.57
CA HIS A 371 -34.49 -26.06 -19.66
C HIS A 371 -34.01 -26.52 -18.28
N ILE A 372 -34.49 -25.84 -17.24
CA ILE A 372 -34.24 -26.20 -15.84
C ILE A 372 -34.92 -27.55 -15.54
N LYS A 373 -34.15 -28.50 -14.99
CA LYS A 373 -34.68 -29.81 -14.57
C LYS A 373 -35.74 -29.62 -13.48
N LYS A 374 -36.95 -30.17 -13.69
CA LYS A 374 -38.15 -29.92 -12.86
C LYS A 374 -38.12 -30.52 -11.44
N ASP A 375 -37.21 -31.47 -11.17
CA ASP A 375 -37.11 -32.10 -9.84
C ASP A 375 -36.39 -31.17 -8.84
N LYS A 376 -37.18 -30.29 -8.24
CA LYS A 376 -36.82 -29.51 -7.05
C LYS A 376 -36.87 -30.39 -5.79
N THR A 377 -36.11 -31.48 -5.73
CA THR A 377 -35.81 -32.02 -4.41
C THR A 377 -34.95 -30.97 -3.72
N GLU A 378 -35.47 -30.34 -2.66
CA GLU A 378 -34.67 -29.51 -1.76
C GLU A 378 -33.36 -30.25 -1.52
N ILE A 379 -32.23 -29.68 -1.95
CA ILE A 379 -30.92 -30.21 -1.60
C ILE A 379 -30.79 -30.00 -0.08
N ASN A 380 -31.33 -30.96 0.68
CA ASN A 380 -31.21 -31.02 2.12
C ASN A 380 -29.76 -31.37 2.43
N THR A 381 -28.99 -30.33 2.69
CA THR A 381 -27.59 -30.43 3.06
C THR A 381 -27.54 -30.71 4.57
N CYS A 382 -27.26 -31.96 4.93
CA CYS A 382 -27.22 -32.38 6.34
C CYS A 382 -25.77 -32.34 6.83
N HIS A 383 -25.33 -31.18 7.31
CA HIS A 383 -23.98 -30.98 7.86
C HIS A 383 -23.97 -30.98 9.39
N LYS A 384 -24.85 -31.76 10.04
CA LYS A 384 -25.03 -31.75 11.51
C LYS A 384 -23.79 -32.17 12.32
N ASN A 385 -22.75 -32.72 11.68
CA ASN A 385 -21.60 -33.33 12.36
C ASN A 385 -20.24 -32.95 11.75
N ILE A 386 -20.05 -31.75 11.20
CA ILE A 386 -18.68 -31.23 11.02
C ILE A 386 -18.20 -30.84 12.42
N SER A 387 -17.68 -31.83 13.15
CA SER A 387 -17.02 -31.66 14.44
C SER A 387 -15.67 -30.96 14.23
N GLU A 388 -15.67 -29.73 13.73
CA GLU A 388 -14.55 -28.84 13.99
C GLU A 388 -14.57 -28.48 15.48
N ASN A 389 -13.38 -28.47 16.06
CA ASN A 389 -13.16 -28.12 17.45
C ASN A 389 -13.76 -26.73 17.70
N GLN A 390 -14.89 -26.63 18.41
CA GLN A 390 -15.58 -25.35 18.70
C GLN A 390 -14.59 -24.29 19.21
N THR A 391 -13.55 -24.73 19.91
CA THR A 391 -12.40 -23.94 20.33
C THR A 391 -11.71 -23.22 19.16
N LEU A 392 -11.39 -23.91 18.07
CA LEU A 392 -10.72 -23.30 16.90
C LEU A 392 -11.64 -22.27 16.23
N LYS A 393 -12.94 -22.56 16.12
CA LYS A 393 -13.93 -21.61 15.59
C LYS A 393 -14.03 -20.35 16.47
N ALA A 394 -14.10 -20.53 17.79
CA ALA A 394 -14.14 -19.42 18.74
C ALA A 394 -12.84 -18.60 18.70
N LEU A 395 -11.67 -19.26 18.66
CA LEU A 395 -10.36 -18.60 18.59
C LEU A 395 -10.19 -17.82 17.29
N THR A 396 -10.56 -18.39 16.15
CA THR A 396 -10.44 -17.70 14.86
C THR A 396 -11.39 -16.52 14.75
N HIS A 397 -12.63 -16.66 15.24
CA HIS A 397 -13.55 -15.52 15.34
C HIS A 397 -13.02 -14.44 16.27
N LEU A 398 -12.50 -14.81 17.45
CA LEU A 398 -11.88 -13.90 18.40
C LEU A 398 -10.71 -13.13 17.77
N ILE A 399 -9.78 -13.83 17.10
CA ILE A 399 -8.64 -13.20 16.42
C ILE A 399 -9.12 -12.22 15.34
N SER A 400 -10.12 -12.60 14.55
CA SER A 400 -10.67 -11.72 13.50
C SER A 400 -11.34 -10.46 14.07
N VAL A 401 -12.06 -10.57 15.19
CA VAL A 401 -12.67 -9.42 15.87
C VAL A 401 -11.59 -8.53 16.49
N THR A 402 -10.63 -9.10 17.23
CA THR A 402 -9.59 -8.32 17.89
C THR A 402 -8.65 -7.64 16.91
N SER A 403 -8.31 -8.26 15.77
CA SER A 403 -7.54 -7.61 14.71
C SER A 403 -8.28 -6.38 14.14
N ARG A 404 -9.60 -6.47 13.89
CA ARG A 404 -10.39 -5.33 13.39
C ARG A 404 -10.50 -4.21 14.41
N GLU A 405 -10.68 -4.54 15.67
CA GLU A 405 -10.70 -3.54 16.76
C GLU A 405 -9.35 -2.83 16.87
N LEU A 406 -8.26 -3.59 16.80
CA LEU A 406 -6.90 -3.04 16.88
C LEU A 406 -6.61 -2.08 15.72
N ASP A 407 -6.98 -2.45 14.49
CA ASP A 407 -6.87 -1.57 13.33
C ASP A 407 -7.69 -0.29 13.50
N SER A 408 -8.91 -0.41 14.03
CA SER A 408 -9.74 0.76 14.33
C SER A 408 -9.12 1.67 15.40
N TYR A 409 -8.53 1.10 16.45
CA TYR A 409 -7.85 1.86 17.49
C TYR A 409 -6.61 2.57 16.94
N LYS A 410 -5.82 1.89 16.10
CA LYS A 410 -4.64 2.45 15.45
C LYS A 410 -5.01 3.68 14.60
N ASN A 411 -6.00 3.54 13.71
CA ASN A 411 -6.43 4.65 12.85
C ASN A 411 -6.91 5.86 13.67
N ARG A 412 -7.70 5.62 14.73
CA ARG A 412 -8.17 6.69 15.62
C ARG A 412 -7.02 7.35 16.39
N LEU A 413 -6.01 6.59 16.77
CA LEU A 413 -4.83 7.13 17.45
C LEU A 413 -4.01 8.00 16.50
N GLU A 414 -3.79 7.57 15.26
CA GLU A 414 -3.08 8.34 14.24
C GLU A 414 -3.79 9.68 13.95
N GLU A 415 -5.12 9.66 13.85
CA GLU A 415 -5.93 10.87 13.67
C GLU A 415 -5.79 11.83 14.85
N ARG A 416 -5.93 11.34 16.10
CA ARG A 416 -5.78 12.17 17.30
C ARG A 416 -4.37 12.75 17.45
N VAL A 417 -3.34 11.99 17.09
CA VAL A 417 -1.95 12.48 17.13
C VAL A 417 -1.77 13.62 16.12
N LYS A 418 -2.35 13.49 14.93
CA LYS A 418 -2.30 14.54 13.90
C LYS A 418 -3.02 15.81 14.36
N GLU A 419 -4.23 15.67 14.91
CA GLU A 419 -5.01 16.79 15.46
C GLU A 419 -4.25 17.51 16.58
N ALA A 420 -3.76 16.76 17.59
CA ALA A 420 -3.02 17.34 18.71
C ALA A 420 -1.73 18.05 18.25
N THR A 421 -1.05 17.52 17.22
CA THR A 421 0.16 18.16 16.66
C THR A 421 -0.17 19.50 15.98
N LEU A 422 -1.31 19.60 15.29
CA LEU A 422 -1.76 20.85 14.70
C LEU A 422 -2.14 21.87 15.77
N GLU A 423 -2.88 21.45 16.80
CA GLU A 423 -3.28 22.30 17.92
C GLU A 423 -2.06 22.87 18.67
N ILE A 424 -1.05 22.04 18.96
CA ILE A 424 0.21 22.49 19.57
C ILE A 424 0.93 23.54 18.70
N LYS A 425 0.92 23.36 17.37
CA LYS A 425 1.57 24.30 16.45
C LYS A 425 0.85 25.66 16.43
N GLU A 426 -0.48 25.65 16.44
CA GLU A 426 -1.29 26.87 16.50
C GLU A 426 -1.08 27.60 17.82
N LEU A 427 -1.13 26.87 18.94
CA LEU A 427 -0.92 27.42 20.28
C LEU A 427 0.49 28.03 20.45
N ASN A 428 1.52 27.38 19.92
CA ASN A 428 2.88 27.94 19.95
C ASN A 428 3.00 29.24 19.15
N LYS A 429 2.32 29.32 18.00
CA LYS A 429 2.29 30.56 17.20
C LYS A 429 1.56 31.69 17.92
N GLU A 430 0.40 31.40 18.51
CA GLU A 430 -0.34 32.38 19.31
C GLU A 430 0.49 32.87 20.51
N LEU A 431 1.22 31.96 21.17
CA LEU A 431 2.12 32.31 22.26
C LEU A 431 3.26 33.24 21.80
N GLU A 432 3.87 32.97 20.65
CA GLU A 432 4.91 33.83 20.07
C GLU A 432 4.36 35.21 19.71
N ASP A 433 3.20 35.28 19.04
CA ASP A 433 2.59 36.54 18.63
C ASP A 433 2.15 37.37 19.85
N THR A 434 1.61 36.72 20.89
CA THR A 434 1.30 37.35 22.19
C THR A 434 2.56 37.91 22.86
N GLN A 435 3.68 37.18 22.85
CA GLN A 435 4.95 37.66 23.41
C GLN A 435 5.45 38.90 22.67
N LYS A 436 5.38 38.91 21.33
CA LYS A 436 5.77 40.06 20.51
C LYS A 436 4.91 41.28 20.82
N GLU A 437 3.59 41.09 20.94
CA GLU A 437 2.65 42.17 21.26
C GLU A 437 2.92 42.77 22.65
N ILE A 438 3.15 41.93 23.66
CA ILE A 438 3.48 42.39 25.02
C ILE A 438 4.79 43.18 25.03
N VAL A 439 5.85 42.68 24.39
CA VAL A 439 7.16 43.36 24.35
C VAL A 439 7.04 44.71 23.63
N PHE A 440 6.34 44.75 22.51
CA PHE A 440 6.09 45.99 21.78
C PHE A 440 5.29 47.00 22.62
N THR A 441 4.26 46.54 23.32
CA THR A 441 3.42 47.37 24.20
C THR A 441 4.19 47.93 25.39
N LEU A 442 5.06 47.14 26.01
CA LEU A 442 5.94 47.61 27.09
C LEU A 442 6.91 48.70 26.62
N GLY A 443 7.46 48.54 25.41
CA GLY A 443 8.26 49.58 24.76
C GLY A 443 7.48 50.89 24.61
N LEU A 444 6.25 50.81 24.08
CA LEU A 444 5.37 51.98 23.93
C LEU A 444 5.05 52.67 25.27
N ILE A 445 4.82 51.90 26.34
CA ILE A 445 4.54 52.46 27.68
C ILE A 445 5.75 53.21 28.22
N SER A 446 6.97 52.68 28.02
CA SER A 446 8.20 53.37 28.42
C SER A 446 8.35 54.70 27.70
N GLU A 447 8.17 54.69 26.38
CA GLU A 447 8.30 55.90 25.58
C GLU A 447 7.21 56.92 25.88
N GLY A 448 5.98 56.53 26.23
CA GLY A 448 4.94 57.49 26.59
C GLY A 448 5.27 58.40 27.79
N ARG A 449 6.33 58.11 28.57
CA ARG A 449 6.82 58.98 29.65
C ARG A 449 7.84 60.02 29.19
N SER A 450 8.57 59.76 28.11
CA SER A 450 9.36 60.73 27.37
C SER A 450 8.46 61.35 26.29
N ASN A 451 8.61 62.61 25.89
CA ASN A 451 7.76 63.17 24.81
C ASN A 451 8.10 62.61 23.40
N GLU A 452 8.38 61.31 23.29
CA GLU A 452 8.66 60.59 22.04
C GLU A 452 7.43 59.79 21.60
N THR A 453 7.28 59.60 20.28
CA THR A 453 6.07 58.98 19.71
C THR A 453 6.23 57.46 19.57
N GLY A 454 5.12 56.72 19.60
CA GLY A 454 5.14 55.28 19.34
C GLY A 454 5.61 54.88 17.92
N LYS A 455 5.83 55.86 17.03
CA LYS A 455 6.35 55.65 15.68
C LYS A 455 7.87 55.61 15.65
N HIS A 456 8.55 56.32 16.56
CA HIS A 456 10.00 56.18 16.79
C HIS A 456 10.38 54.71 17.03
N ILE A 457 9.71 54.05 17.98
CA ILE A 457 9.92 52.63 18.29
C ILE A 457 9.82 51.74 17.05
N LYS A 458 8.79 51.97 16.21
CA LYS A 458 8.58 51.19 14.99
C LYS A 458 9.71 51.43 13.98
N ARG A 459 10.11 52.68 13.76
CA ARG A 459 11.17 53.03 12.81
C ARG A 459 12.52 52.44 13.23
N VAL A 460 12.92 52.63 14.49
CA VAL A 460 14.17 52.06 15.01
C VAL A 460 14.18 50.53 14.89
N ALA A 461 13.05 49.87 15.14
CA ALA A 461 12.92 48.42 14.95
C ALA A 461 13.13 47.99 13.48
N GLU A 462 12.53 48.70 12.52
CA GLU A 462 12.71 48.39 11.09
C GLU A 462 14.12 48.72 10.59
N TYR A 463 14.70 49.86 11.00
CA TYR A 463 16.10 50.19 10.69
C TYR A 463 17.06 49.13 11.24
N SER A 464 16.82 48.66 12.48
CA SER A 464 17.63 47.61 13.11
C SER A 464 17.58 46.31 12.31
N LYS A 465 16.39 45.92 11.84
CA LYS A 465 16.22 44.74 10.98
C LYS A 465 17.01 44.89 9.68
N LEU A 466 16.86 46.03 9.02
CA LEU A 466 17.51 46.28 7.73
C LEU A 466 19.04 46.24 7.85
N LEU A 467 19.58 46.92 8.88
CA LEU A 467 21.01 46.86 9.20
C LEU A 467 21.47 45.44 9.49
N ALA A 468 20.70 44.65 10.24
CA ALA A 468 21.07 43.28 10.57
C ALA A 468 21.17 42.38 9.33
N LEU A 469 20.20 42.49 8.42
CA LEU A 469 20.20 41.73 7.17
C LEU A 469 21.41 42.07 6.30
N TYR A 470 21.68 43.36 6.09
CA TYR A 470 22.85 43.79 5.29
C TYR A 470 24.19 43.50 5.97
N TYR A 471 24.24 43.50 7.31
CA TYR A 471 25.44 43.12 8.04
C TYR A 471 25.78 41.63 7.89
N GLY A 472 24.77 40.78 7.61
CA GLY A 472 24.89 39.36 7.34
C GLY A 472 24.27 38.44 8.41
N LEU A 473 23.39 38.96 9.28
CA LEU A 473 22.60 38.12 10.19
C LEU A 473 21.52 37.37 9.42
N ASN A 474 21.15 36.17 9.88
CA ASN A 474 20.07 35.42 9.25
C ASN A 474 18.70 36.07 9.56
N ASN A 475 17.65 35.66 8.82
CA ASN A 475 16.31 36.22 8.98
C ASN A 475 15.74 36.08 10.39
N ASP A 476 16.01 34.96 11.08
CA ASP A 476 15.50 34.72 12.44
C ASP A 476 16.16 35.65 13.46
N GLU A 477 17.47 35.87 13.35
CA GLU A 477 18.21 36.81 14.20
C GLU A 477 17.83 38.27 13.92
N ALA A 478 17.65 38.64 12.64
CA ALA A 478 17.22 39.98 12.26
C ALA A 478 15.78 40.29 12.73
N GLU A 479 14.88 39.31 12.67
CA GLU A 479 13.51 39.42 13.17
C GLU A 479 13.47 39.44 14.70
N LEU A 480 14.32 38.66 15.37
CA LEU A 480 14.49 38.72 16.82
C LEU A 480 14.99 40.10 17.27
N LEU A 481 15.97 40.68 16.56
CA LEU A 481 16.48 42.02 16.83
C LEU A 481 15.35 43.06 16.68
N LYS A 482 14.63 43.03 15.56
CA LYS A 482 13.45 43.89 15.34
C LYS A 482 12.46 43.85 16.49
N GLN A 483 12.13 42.66 16.96
CA GLN A 483 11.15 42.46 18.04
C GLN A 483 11.69 42.91 19.41
N ALA A 484 13.00 42.85 19.61
CA ALA A 484 13.66 43.23 20.86
C ALA A 484 13.96 44.74 20.97
N THR A 485 14.23 45.41 19.84
CA THR A 485 14.58 46.84 19.77
C THR A 485 13.61 47.78 20.50
N PRO A 486 12.27 47.56 20.51
CA PRO A 486 11.34 48.40 21.27
C PRO A 486 11.64 48.58 22.75
N MET A 487 12.44 47.68 23.35
CA MET A 487 12.78 47.70 24.76
C MET A 487 14.08 48.45 25.08
N HIS A 488 14.77 49.03 24.09
CA HIS A 488 16.07 49.68 24.31
C HIS A 488 16.00 50.74 25.43
N ASP A 489 14.91 51.49 25.48
CA ASP A 489 14.68 52.57 26.44
C ASP A 489 13.72 52.22 27.60
N ILE A 490 13.47 50.93 27.87
CA ILE A 490 12.56 50.49 28.96
C ILE A 490 12.98 51.04 30.34
N GLY A 491 14.27 51.29 30.54
CA GLY A 491 14.80 51.80 31.79
C GLY A 491 14.45 53.26 32.08
N LYS A 492 13.93 54.04 31.11
CA LYS A 492 13.44 55.42 31.34
C LYS A 492 12.35 55.46 32.41
N ILE A 493 11.62 54.35 32.62
CA ILE A 493 10.64 54.21 33.70
C ILE A 493 11.25 54.44 35.09
N ALA A 494 12.53 54.11 35.29
CA ALA A 494 13.22 54.33 36.56
C ALA A 494 13.81 55.75 36.72
N ILE A 495 13.70 56.60 35.71
CA ILE A 495 14.21 57.98 35.73
C ILE A 495 13.14 58.93 36.32
N PRO A 496 13.48 59.82 37.27
CA PRO A 496 12.56 60.81 37.80
C PRO A 496 12.03 61.77 36.73
N ASP A 497 10.74 62.12 36.77
CA ASP A 497 10.10 63.02 35.80
C ASP A 497 10.76 64.41 35.72
N SER A 498 11.28 64.90 36.85
CA SER A 498 11.99 66.19 36.90
C SER A 498 13.27 66.21 36.05
N ILE A 499 13.82 65.05 35.72
CA ILE A 499 14.99 64.87 34.86
C ILE A 499 14.55 64.46 33.45
N LEU A 500 13.64 63.48 33.34
CA LEU A 500 13.16 62.95 32.06
C LEU A 500 12.48 64.03 31.21
N ASN A 501 11.68 64.90 31.84
CA ASN A 501 10.86 65.91 31.16
C ASN A 501 11.37 67.35 31.37
N LYS A 502 12.64 67.53 31.77
CA LYS A 502 13.21 68.85 32.03
C LYS A 502 13.21 69.72 30.77
N PRO A 503 12.58 70.92 30.75
CA PRO A 503 12.57 71.80 29.59
C PRO A 503 13.90 72.60 29.54
N GLY A 504 15.00 71.93 29.19
CA GLY A 504 16.33 72.55 29.09
C GLY A 504 17.47 71.54 29.15
N LYS A 505 18.72 72.02 29.12
CA LYS A 505 19.89 71.15 29.27
C LYS A 505 19.97 70.58 30.68
N LEU A 506 20.27 69.28 30.79
CA LEU A 506 20.57 68.63 32.05
C LEU A 506 21.89 69.16 32.63
N THR A 507 21.97 69.26 33.95
CA THR A 507 23.24 69.45 34.67
C THR A 507 24.09 68.18 34.53
N LYS A 508 25.38 68.25 34.92
CA LYS A 508 26.26 67.07 34.88
C LYS A 508 25.69 65.92 35.73
N ASP A 509 25.24 66.22 36.95
CA ASP A 509 24.71 65.20 37.87
C ASP A 509 23.38 64.62 37.37
N GLU A 510 22.51 65.45 36.79
CA GLU A 510 21.26 64.99 36.16
C GLU A 510 21.53 64.11 34.94
N PHE A 511 22.55 64.44 34.14
CA PHE A 511 22.95 63.64 33.00
C PHE A 511 23.56 62.29 33.43
N GLU A 512 24.38 62.26 34.48
CA GLU A 512 24.88 60.99 35.06
C GLU A 512 23.73 60.11 35.58
N LEU A 513 22.66 60.71 36.11
CA LEU A 513 21.47 59.96 36.49
C LEU A 513 20.67 59.48 35.26
N MET A 514 20.55 60.30 34.21
CA MET A 514 19.88 59.91 32.96
C MET A 514 20.55 58.69 32.30
N LYS A 515 21.90 58.63 32.27
CA LYS A 515 22.65 57.49 31.72
C LYS A 515 22.29 56.13 32.34
N LYS A 516 21.80 56.14 33.59
CA LYS A 516 21.44 54.90 34.30
C LYS A 516 20.23 54.18 33.70
N HIS A 517 19.45 54.79 32.80
CA HIS A 517 18.33 54.08 32.17
C HIS A 517 18.81 52.81 31.44
N ALA A 518 19.98 52.81 30.82
CA ALA A 518 20.53 51.63 30.15
C ALA A 518 20.79 50.48 31.15
N GLU A 519 21.38 50.81 32.31
CA GLU A 519 21.60 49.84 33.39
C GLU A 519 20.29 49.36 34.02
N TYR A 520 19.36 50.27 34.32
CA TYR A 520 18.06 49.93 34.88
C TYR A 520 17.25 49.06 33.94
N GLY A 521 17.25 49.37 32.64
CA GLY A 521 16.60 48.57 31.62
C GLY A 521 17.15 47.14 31.60
N TYR A 522 18.47 46.99 31.55
CA TYR A 522 19.11 45.67 31.66
C TYR A 522 18.70 44.92 32.93
N GLN A 523 18.77 45.56 34.10
CA GLN A 523 18.43 44.94 35.39
C GLN A 523 16.96 44.48 35.47
N MET A 524 16.05 45.17 34.78
CA MET A 524 14.63 44.81 34.74
C MET A 524 14.37 43.50 33.99
N ILE A 525 15.10 43.23 32.90
CA ILE A 525 14.76 42.13 31.97
C ILE A 525 15.84 41.03 31.81
N ASN A 526 17.05 41.19 32.37
CA ASN A 526 18.15 40.22 32.17
C ASN A 526 17.92 38.83 32.79
N LYS A 527 16.95 38.67 33.69
CA LYS A 527 16.71 37.40 34.41
C LYS A 527 16.01 36.35 33.54
N SER A 528 15.49 36.74 32.38
CA SER A 528 14.76 35.83 31.50
C SER A 528 15.69 34.94 30.68
N ASN A 529 15.29 33.68 30.51
CA ASN A 529 15.98 32.75 29.62
C ASN A 529 15.47 32.78 28.16
N ARG A 530 14.43 33.57 27.87
CA ARG A 530 13.81 33.66 26.54
C ARG A 530 14.68 34.49 25.60
N ALA A 531 14.87 34.02 24.36
CA ALA A 531 15.73 34.66 23.36
C ALA A 531 15.38 36.14 23.15
N LEU A 532 14.08 36.44 23.02
CA LEU A 532 13.57 37.81 22.84
C LEU A 532 13.98 38.74 24.00
N LEU A 533 13.78 38.30 25.23
CA LEU A 533 14.12 39.11 26.42
C LEU A 533 15.64 39.20 26.66
N LYS A 534 16.42 38.18 26.27
CA LYS A 534 17.88 38.26 26.28
C LYS A 534 18.39 39.29 25.28
N ALA A 535 17.86 39.27 24.05
CA ALA A 535 18.19 40.26 23.03
C ALA A 535 17.81 41.67 23.50
N ALA A 536 16.61 41.84 24.06
CA ALA A 536 16.15 43.11 24.61
C ALA A 536 17.05 43.61 25.76
N ALA A 537 17.49 42.71 26.66
CA ALA A 537 18.40 43.06 27.74
C ALA A 537 19.75 43.56 27.21
N ILE A 538 20.33 42.87 26.22
CA ILE A 538 21.58 43.28 25.57
C ILE A 538 21.42 44.68 24.96
N ILE A 539 20.34 44.90 24.19
CA ILE A 539 20.08 46.18 23.53
C ILE A 539 19.93 47.30 24.57
N ALA A 540 19.10 47.09 25.59
CA ALA A 540 18.89 48.08 26.63
C ALA A 540 20.20 48.47 27.32
N TYR A 541 21.12 47.52 27.50
CA TYR A 541 22.38 47.79 28.19
C TYR A 541 23.46 48.43 27.31
N GLU A 542 23.37 48.28 25.99
CA GLU A 542 24.49 48.56 25.08
C GLU A 542 24.20 49.59 23.98
N HIS A 543 22.94 50.00 23.78
CA HIS A 543 22.58 50.94 22.70
C HIS A 543 23.20 52.35 22.83
N HIS A 544 23.80 52.68 23.98
CA HIS A 544 24.57 53.90 24.19
C HIS A 544 26.08 53.67 24.38
N GLU A 545 26.55 52.45 24.19
CA GLU A 545 27.98 52.19 24.08
C GLU A 545 28.51 52.75 22.76
N LYS A 546 29.73 53.28 22.79
CA LYS A 546 30.37 53.89 21.62
C LYS A 546 31.52 53.03 21.17
N PHE A 547 31.70 52.88 19.86
CA PHE A 547 32.72 52.02 19.29
C PHE A 547 34.15 52.33 19.78
N ASP A 548 34.45 53.58 20.14
CA ASP A 548 35.74 54.02 20.68
C ASP A 548 35.94 53.76 22.19
N GLY A 549 34.90 53.34 22.91
CA GLY A 549 34.91 53.10 24.36
C GLY A 549 34.50 54.29 25.22
N THR A 550 34.08 55.42 24.62
CA THR A 550 33.64 56.63 25.37
C THR A 550 32.15 56.63 25.72
N GLY A 551 31.45 55.53 25.47
CA GLY A 551 30.02 55.34 25.75
C GLY A 551 29.71 54.99 27.20
N TYR A 552 28.46 54.60 27.45
CA TYR A 552 27.97 54.20 28.77
C TYR A 552 26.97 53.04 28.61
N PRO A 553 26.70 52.26 29.68
CA PRO A 553 27.15 52.42 31.07
C PRO A 553 28.49 51.74 31.42
N ARG A 554 29.04 50.88 30.55
CA ARG A 554 30.25 50.10 30.85
C ARG A 554 31.50 50.60 30.13
N GLY A 555 31.36 51.38 29.06
CA GLY A 555 32.49 51.89 28.28
C GLY A 555 33.16 50.79 27.46
N LEU A 556 32.34 49.89 26.90
CA LEU A 556 32.82 48.79 26.06
C LEU A 556 33.41 49.32 24.76
N LYS A 557 34.46 48.67 24.23
CA LYS A 557 35.16 49.14 23.03
C LYS A 557 35.05 48.18 21.86
N GLY A 558 34.78 48.72 20.68
CA GLY A 558 34.77 47.99 19.42
C GLY A 558 33.82 46.80 19.43
N TYR A 559 34.36 45.60 19.22
CA TYR A 559 33.60 44.36 19.12
C TYR A 559 33.28 43.71 20.47
N GLU A 560 33.67 44.32 21.59
CA GLU A 560 33.15 43.94 22.92
C GLU A 560 31.67 44.29 23.07
N ILE A 561 31.19 45.28 22.29
CA ILE A 561 29.77 45.62 22.18
C ILE A 561 29.11 44.58 21.28
N HIS A 562 28.05 43.95 21.79
CA HIS A 562 27.27 43.00 21.02
C HIS A 562 26.74 43.65 19.73
N ILE A 563 26.64 42.88 18.65
CA ILE A 563 26.16 43.40 17.36
C ILE A 563 24.78 44.07 17.47
N TYR A 564 23.91 43.56 18.33
CA TYR A 564 22.60 44.18 18.62
C TYR A 564 22.71 45.59 19.19
N GLY A 565 23.61 45.81 20.18
CA GLY A 565 23.84 47.15 20.73
C GLY A 565 24.39 48.11 19.67
N ARG A 566 25.35 47.65 18.85
CA ARG A 566 25.95 48.46 17.78
C ARG A 566 24.96 48.84 16.67
N ILE A 567 24.08 47.92 16.28
CA ILE A 567 23.02 48.17 15.30
C ILE A 567 22.01 49.18 15.84
N VAL A 568 21.51 48.96 17.06
CA VAL A 568 20.48 49.83 17.65
C VAL A 568 21.02 51.21 17.94
N ALA A 569 22.28 51.35 18.37
CA ALA A 569 22.93 52.65 18.57
C ALA A 569 22.92 53.52 17.29
N LEU A 570 23.23 52.93 16.13
CA LEU A 570 23.20 53.65 14.85
C LEU A 570 21.75 53.94 14.40
N ALA A 571 20.85 52.96 14.53
CA ALA A 571 19.44 53.11 14.16
C ALA A 571 18.72 54.20 14.98
N ASP A 572 18.97 54.24 16.29
CA ASP A 572 18.37 55.22 17.22
C ASP A 572 18.85 56.64 16.90
N VAL A 573 20.17 56.84 16.76
CA VAL A 573 20.72 58.16 16.41
C VAL A 573 20.24 58.62 15.02
N PHE A 574 20.13 57.71 14.05
CA PHE A 574 19.56 58.04 12.76
C PHE A 574 18.10 58.52 12.88
N ASP A 575 17.25 57.82 13.63
CA ASP A 575 15.86 58.25 13.83
C ASP A 575 15.78 59.60 14.56
N ALA A 576 16.60 59.77 15.61
CA ALA A 576 16.63 60.98 16.43
C ALA A 576 17.06 62.24 15.66
N LEU A 577 17.87 62.09 14.60
CA LEU A 577 18.31 63.20 13.75
C LEU A 577 17.40 63.43 12.54
N SER A 578 16.80 62.36 12.02
CA SER A 578 15.99 62.39 10.79
C SER A 578 14.53 62.78 11.01
N THR A 579 14.08 62.89 12.26
CA THR A 579 12.70 63.22 12.61
C THR A 579 12.60 64.47 13.49
N LYS A 580 11.47 65.18 13.40
CA LYS A 580 11.21 66.40 14.17
C LYS A 580 10.92 66.05 15.63
N ARG A 581 11.63 66.67 16.57
CA ARG A 581 11.38 66.53 18.01
C ARG A 581 10.83 67.84 18.59
N CYS A 582 10.17 67.78 19.73
CA CYS A 582 9.56 68.92 20.42
C CYS A 582 10.50 70.13 20.65
N TYR A 583 11.81 69.92 20.64
CA TYR A 583 12.84 70.95 20.85
C TYR A 583 13.80 71.16 19.67
N LYS A 584 13.63 70.46 18.54
CA LYS A 584 14.60 70.47 17.43
C LYS A 584 13.98 70.02 16.10
N ASP A 585 14.19 70.81 15.04
CA ASP A 585 13.82 70.43 13.67
C ASP A 585 14.68 69.26 13.16
N ALA A 586 14.11 68.46 12.25
CA ALA A 586 14.82 67.39 11.57
C ALA A 586 16.03 67.92 10.80
N TRP A 587 17.12 67.16 10.80
CA TRP A 587 18.30 67.50 10.01
C TRP A 587 18.07 67.17 8.54
N SER A 588 18.73 67.91 7.64
CA SER A 588 18.79 67.51 6.24
C SER A 588 19.59 66.22 6.09
N ASP A 589 19.21 65.38 5.14
CA ASP A 589 19.85 64.08 4.91
C ASP A 589 21.36 64.23 4.67
N ASP A 590 21.81 65.29 4.00
CA ASP A 590 23.24 65.60 3.81
C ASP A 590 23.98 65.79 5.14
N LYS A 591 23.38 66.47 6.12
CA LYS A 591 23.98 66.69 7.45
C LYS A 591 24.02 65.40 8.26
N ILE A 592 23.01 64.55 8.10
CA ILE A 592 22.97 63.24 8.76
C ILE A 592 24.07 62.34 8.19
N LYS A 593 24.22 62.28 6.87
CA LYS A 593 25.30 61.55 6.20
C LYS A 593 26.67 62.06 6.64
N GLU A 594 26.86 63.37 6.68
CA GLU A 594 28.12 63.99 7.13
C GLU A 594 28.46 63.59 8.58
N LEU A 595 27.48 63.60 9.49
CA LEU A 595 27.69 63.16 10.88
C LEU A 595 28.07 61.67 10.94
N ILE A 596 27.33 60.81 10.25
CA ILE A 596 27.60 59.35 10.23
C ILE A 596 29.02 59.08 9.73
N ILE A 597 29.48 59.79 8.70
CA ILE A 597 30.85 59.70 8.18
C ILE A 597 31.87 60.17 9.23
N ASN A 598 31.62 61.29 9.89
CA ASN A 598 32.55 61.87 10.89
C ASN A 598 32.66 61.04 12.18
N GLU A 599 31.61 60.31 12.52
CA GLU A 599 31.51 59.43 13.69
C GLU A 599 31.85 57.96 13.40
N ARG A 600 32.18 57.63 12.14
CA ARG A 600 32.65 56.31 11.71
C ARG A 600 33.89 55.87 12.50
N GLY A 601 33.80 54.75 13.21
CA GLY A 601 34.87 54.22 14.06
C GLY A 601 35.06 54.95 15.39
N LYS A 602 34.25 55.98 15.68
CA LYS A 602 34.18 56.68 16.97
C LYS A 602 32.91 56.26 17.71
N HIS A 603 31.78 56.88 17.39
CA HIS A 603 30.49 56.49 17.93
C HIS A 603 30.05 55.13 17.35
N PHE A 604 30.17 54.96 16.03
CA PHE A 604 29.53 53.85 15.31
C PHE A 604 30.55 52.85 14.74
N ASP A 605 30.12 51.60 14.61
CA ASP A 605 30.88 50.55 13.90
C ASP A 605 31.10 50.96 12.43
N PRO A 606 32.36 51.00 11.95
CA PRO A 606 32.66 51.34 10.56
C PRO A 606 31.89 50.54 9.52
N LYS A 607 31.67 49.25 9.76
CA LYS A 607 30.95 48.39 8.82
C LYS A 607 29.46 48.76 8.75
N LEU A 608 28.85 49.07 9.89
CA LEU A 608 27.43 49.46 9.93
C LEU A 608 27.20 50.85 9.32
N THR A 609 28.13 51.79 9.50
CA THR A 609 28.03 53.09 8.83
C THR A 609 28.15 52.97 7.32
N ASP A 610 29.07 52.13 6.83
CA ASP A 610 29.24 51.89 5.39
C ASP A 610 27.95 51.31 4.79
N ILE A 611 27.36 50.30 5.46
CA ILE A 611 26.07 49.71 5.07
C ILE A 611 24.96 50.76 5.02
N MET A 612 24.81 51.58 6.07
CA MET A 612 23.76 52.60 6.10
C MET A 612 23.92 53.64 4.99
N LEU A 613 25.15 54.01 4.65
CA LEU A 613 25.43 54.97 3.58
C LEU A 613 25.18 54.37 2.20
N GLU A 614 25.53 53.11 1.99
CA GLU A 614 25.30 52.38 0.73
C GLU A 614 23.80 52.18 0.46
N HIS A 615 23.01 51.89 1.51
CA HIS A 615 21.58 51.60 1.43
C HIS A 615 20.68 52.74 1.95
N TYR A 616 21.19 53.97 1.98
CA TYR A 616 20.55 55.10 2.69
C TYR A 616 19.10 55.36 2.24
N ASP A 617 18.81 55.20 0.94
CA ASP A 617 17.48 55.45 0.38
C ASP A 617 16.41 54.48 0.94
N GLU A 618 16.79 53.27 1.34
CA GLU A 618 15.89 52.31 1.99
C GLU A 618 15.55 52.74 3.42
N PHE A 619 16.49 53.34 4.15
CA PHE A 619 16.24 53.94 5.46
C PHE A 619 15.33 55.17 5.36
N VAL A 620 15.53 56.01 4.34
CA VAL A 620 14.63 57.13 4.03
C VAL A 620 13.22 56.64 3.71
N THR A 621 13.10 55.56 2.94
CA THR A 621 11.80 54.94 2.62
C THR A 621 11.07 54.45 3.88
N ILE A 622 11.78 53.82 4.82
CA ILE A 622 11.20 53.41 6.11
C ILE A 622 10.72 54.63 6.92
N ARG A 623 11.51 55.70 6.96
CA ARG A 623 11.14 56.97 7.62
C ARG A 623 9.83 57.54 7.05
N GLU A 624 9.72 57.61 5.73
CA GLU A 624 8.58 58.19 5.01
C GLU A 624 7.31 57.33 5.10
N ASN A 625 7.44 56.01 5.27
CA ASN A 625 6.30 55.12 5.43
C ASN A 625 5.73 55.11 6.86
N ILE A 626 6.48 55.62 7.85
CA ILE A 626 6.11 55.63 9.28
C ILE A 626 6.18 57.07 9.83
N LEU A 627 5.41 57.98 9.22
CA LEU A 627 5.35 59.41 9.55
C LEU A 627 4.59 59.70 10.83
N ASP A 628 5.00 60.71 11.61
CA ASP A 628 4.28 61.22 12.79
C ASP A 628 2.99 61.99 12.42
N PRO A 629 1.94 61.98 13.26
CA PRO A 629 0.64 62.58 12.89
C PRO A 629 0.71 64.08 12.58
N ASP A 630 1.78 64.76 13.04
CA ASP A 630 2.01 66.20 12.89
C ASP A 630 3.33 66.55 12.16
N SER A 631 3.85 65.64 11.32
CA SER A 631 5.04 65.88 10.47
C SER A 631 4.69 66.51 9.13
#